data_AF-A0A5N6S7W9-F1
#
_entry.id   AF-A0A5N6S7W9-F1
#
_cell.length_a   1.000
_cell.length_b   1.000
_cell.length_c   1.000
_cell.angle_alpha   90.00
_cell.angle_beta   90.00
_cell.angle_gamma   90.00
#
_symmetry.space_group_name_H-M   'P 1'
#
loop_
_entity.id
_entity.type
_entity.pdbx_description
1 polymer ?
#
loop_
_entity_poly.entity_id
_entity_poly.type
_entity_poly.pdbx_seq_one_letter_code
_entity_poly.pdbx_strand_id
1 'polypeptide(L)'
;MSETYQIVGANVDLTSPSEGGTEWTVEQKTPELEIEYPEPHVRIGWAYGPINLVDGYVDPNTLEIVVAPVIAQVYLGTIEGNLKDGLSVRFNLSSSEGRLDFYLKNGNEVWLKFDLRIRFGGYYVDEMRLLSI
;
A
#
# COMPACT_ATOMS: atom_id res chain seq x y z
N MET A 1 -9.08 -10.64 -18.85
CA MET A 1 -7.90 -11.53 -18.71
C MET A 1 -7.08 -10.99 -17.56
N SER A 2 -6.45 -11.84 -16.75
CA SER A 2 -5.60 -11.38 -15.65
C SER A 2 -4.15 -11.25 -16.12
N GLU A 3 -3.49 -10.16 -15.73
CA GLU A 3 -2.06 -9.95 -15.98
C GLU A 3 -1.24 -10.22 -14.71
N THR A 4 0.03 -10.54 -14.86
CA THR A 4 0.95 -10.79 -13.74
C THR A 4 2.17 -9.90 -13.90
N TYR A 5 2.48 -9.14 -12.86
CA TYR A 5 3.60 -8.21 -12.84
C TYR A 5 4.62 -8.64 -11.79
N GLN A 6 5.90 -8.43 -12.09
CA GLN A 6 6.98 -8.65 -11.13
C GLN A 6 7.34 -7.31 -10.48
N ILE A 7 7.14 -7.19 -9.18
CA ILE A 7 7.38 -5.97 -8.41
C ILE A 7 8.56 -6.20 -7.46
N VAL A 8 9.52 -5.27 -7.44
CA VAL A 8 10.59 -5.26 -6.43
C VAL A 8 10.04 -4.69 -5.14
N GLY A 9 9.98 -5.52 -4.10
CA GLY A 9 9.25 -5.20 -2.88
C GLY A 9 9.97 -4.29 -1.89
N ALA A 10 11.28 -4.40 -1.74
CA ALA A 10 12.06 -3.53 -0.85
C ALA A 10 12.94 -2.61 -1.70
N ASN A 11 12.82 -1.29 -1.49
CA ASN A 11 13.71 -0.31 -2.08
C ASN A 11 14.71 0.16 -1.01
N VAL A 12 16.01 0.01 -1.27
CA VAL A 12 17.07 0.31 -0.31
C VAL A 12 18.28 0.93 -1.00
N ASP A 13 18.91 1.89 -0.33
CA ASP A 13 20.23 2.38 -0.68
C ASP A 13 21.27 1.56 0.08
N LEU A 14 22.22 0.98 -0.65
CA LEU A 14 23.36 0.25 -0.10
C LEU A 14 24.64 1.07 -0.30
N THR A 15 25.28 1.45 0.80
CA THR A 15 26.52 2.23 0.78
C THR A 15 27.69 1.38 1.24
N SER A 16 28.76 1.34 0.44
CA SER A 16 30.00 0.64 0.78
C SER A 16 30.82 1.36 1.84
N PRO A 17 31.65 0.65 2.62
CA PRO A 17 32.57 1.27 3.56
C PRO A 17 33.56 2.21 2.86
N SER A 18 34.01 3.24 3.58
CA SER A 18 35.16 4.08 3.18
C SER A 18 36.48 3.32 3.31
N GLU A 19 37.58 3.86 2.75
CA GLU A 19 38.91 3.24 2.82
C GLU A 19 39.32 2.94 4.28
N GLY A 20 39.69 1.68 4.55
CA GLY A 20 40.02 1.19 5.91
C GLY A 20 38.81 0.81 6.77
N GLY A 21 37.58 1.05 6.32
CA GLY A 21 36.34 0.62 6.96
C GLY A 21 35.91 -0.80 6.58
N THR A 22 35.00 -1.37 7.36
CA THR A 22 34.45 -2.73 7.12
C THR A 22 32.92 -2.79 7.13
N GLU A 23 32.24 -1.70 7.50
CA GLU A 23 30.78 -1.67 7.66
C GLU A 23 30.09 -1.13 6.41
N TRP A 24 29.06 -1.86 5.96
CA TRP A 24 28.12 -1.44 4.93
C TRP A 24 26.89 -0.85 5.61
N THR A 25 26.32 0.21 5.05
CA THR A 25 25.05 0.77 5.54
C THR A 25 23.94 0.50 4.56
N VAL A 26 22.77 0.15 5.08
CA VAL A 26 21.55 -0.05 4.28
C VAL A 26 20.47 0.86 4.83
N GLU A 27 19.92 1.72 3.98
CA GLU A 27 18.80 2.58 4.33
C GLU A 27 17.60 2.23 3.46
N GLN A 28 16.43 2.06 4.09
CA GLN A 28 15.21 1.88 3.33
C GLN A 28 14.75 3.21 2.72
N LYS A 29 14.37 3.17 1.44
CA LYS A 29 13.78 4.30 0.73
C LYS A 29 12.31 4.02 0.43
N THR A 30 11.53 5.09 0.37
CA THR A 30 10.18 5.04 -0.20
C THR A 30 10.30 4.71 -1.69
N PRO A 31 9.45 3.83 -2.24
CA PRO A 31 9.42 3.60 -3.69
C PRO A 31 9.14 4.91 -4.43
N GLU A 32 9.82 5.11 -5.56
CA GLU A 32 9.44 6.15 -6.53
C GLU A 32 8.21 5.65 -7.29
N LEU A 33 7.15 6.45 -7.30
CA LEU A 33 5.85 6.10 -7.87
C LEU A 33 5.50 7.05 -8.99
N GLU A 34 5.11 6.49 -10.13
CA GLU A 34 4.50 7.22 -11.24
C GLU A 34 2.99 6.99 -11.18
N ILE A 35 2.29 7.83 -10.40
CA ILE A 35 0.82 7.84 -10.37
C ILE A 35 0.36 9.10 -11.09
N GLU A 36 -0.45 8.92 -12.13
CA GLU A 36 -1.15 10.02 -12.79
C GLU A 36 -2.44 10.34 -12.02
N TYR A 37 -2.67 11.62 -11.74
CA TYR A 37 -3.81 12.10 -10.98
C TYR A 37 -4.83 12.75 -11.92
N PRO A 38 -6.00 12.13 -12.15
CA PRO A 38 -7.08 12.78 -12.88
C PRO A 38 -7.68 13.93 -12.04
N GLU A 39 -8.33 14.90 -12.70
CA GLU A 39 -9.08 15.95 -12.02
C GLU A 39 -10.59 15.70 -12.19
N PRO A 40 -11.38 15.65 -11.10
CA PRO A 40 -10.98 15.80 -9.70
C PRO A 40 -10.42 14.50 -9.09
N HIS A 41 -9.55 14.64 -8.09
CA HIS A 41 -9.11 13.51 -7.25
C HIS A 41 -9.00 13.92 -5.77
N VAL A 42 -9.13 12.94 -4.88
CA VAL A 42 -8.83 13.07 -3.45
C VAL A 42 -7.68 12.12 -3.12
N ARG A 43 -6.56 12.67 -2.64
CA ARG A 43 -5.34 11.89 -2.34
C ARG A 43 -5.55 10.95 -1.15
N ILE A 44 -4.99 9.75 -1.26
CA ILE A 44 -4.86 8.78 -0.17
C ILE A 44 -3.40 8.76 0.29
N GLY A 45 -3.17 9.14 1.54
CA GLY A 45 -1.91 8.92 2.23
C GLY A 45 -2.21 8.51 3.66
N TRP A 46 -1.83 7.30 4.07
CA TRP A 46 -2.25 6.74 5.35
C TRP A 46 -1.32 5.63 5.83
N ALA A 47 -1.06 5.56 7.13
CA ALA A 47 -0.26 4.50 7.73
C ALA A 47 -0.79 4.08 9.09
N TYR A 48 -0.76 2.77 9.36
CA TYR A 48 -1.07 2.18 10.66
C TYR A 48 -0.34 0.85 10.83
N GLY A 49 0.50 0.78 11.86
CA GLY A 49 1.26 -0.44 12.17
C GLY A 49 2.05 -0.94 10.96
N PRO A 50 1.86 -2.19 10.50
CA PRO A 50 2.60 -2.76 9.38
C PRO A 50 2.07 -2.33 8.00
N ILE A 51 1.01 -1.53 7.92
CA ILE A 51 0.40 -1.07 6.67
C ILE A 51 0.79 0.39 6.43
N ASN A 52 1.27 0.69 5.23
CA ASN A 52 1.49 2.04 4.75
C ASN A 52 0.98 2.19 3.31
N LEU A 53 -0.04 3.02 3.12
CA LEU A 53 -0.48 3.48 1.80
C LEU A 53 0.36 4.72 1.47
N VAL A 54 1.48 4.49 0.79
CA VAL A 54 2.49 5.53 0.54
C VAL A 54 1.97 6.61 -0.41
N ASP A 55 1.05 6.24 -1.30
CA ASP A 55 0.35 7.17 -2.18
C ASP A 55 -0.93 6.54 -2.76
N GLY A 56 -1.73 7.34 -3.44
CA GLY A 56 -2.96 6.93 -4.10
C GLY A 56 -3.99 8.05 -4.23
N TYR A 57 -5.13 7.74 -4.82
CA TYR A 57 -6.25 8.66 -4.91
C TYR A 57 -7.59 7.95 -5.08
N VAL A 58 -8.67 8.72 -4.90
CA VAL A 58 -10.03 8.38 -5.32
C VAL A 58 -10.57 9.50 -6.22
N ASP A 59 -11.12 9.15 -7.37
CA ASP A 59 -11.93 10.07 -8.17
C ASP A 59 -13.37 10.08 -7.59
N PRO A 60 -13.86 11.22 -7.06
CA PRO A 60 -15.17 11.29 -6.41
C PRO A 60 -16.35 11.11 -7.39
N ASN A 61 -16.15 11.33 -8.69
CA ASN A 61 -17.19 11.20 -9.71
C ASN A 61 -17.31 9.76 -10.22
N THR A 62 -16.18 9.11 -10.50
CA THR A 62 -16.16 7.76 -11.07
C THR A 62 -16.12 6.67 -10.00
N LEU A 63 -15.65 7.02 -8.79
CA LEU A 63 -15.30 6.12 -7.69
C LEU A 63 -14.12 5.19 -8.02
N GLU A 64 -13.33 5.54 -9.03
CA GLU A 64 -12.05 4.89 -9.29
C GLU A 64 -11.10 5.15 -8.12
N ILE A 65 -10.37 4.10 -7.74
CA ILE A 65 -9.41 4.14 -6.64
C ILE A 65 -8.08 3.57 -7.13
N VAL A 66 -7.01 4.26 -6.76
CA VAL A 66 -5.63 3.81 -6.95
C VAL A 66 -4.94 3.87 -5.59
N VAL A 67 -4.26 2.79 -5.20
CA VAL A 67 -3.50 2.72 -3.95
C VAL A 67 -2.14 2.08 -4.18
N ALA A 68 -1.13 2.58 -3.47
CA ALA A 68 0.23 2.01 -3.44
C ALA A 68 0.53 1.47 -2.03
N PRO A 69 0.10 0.22 -1.70
CA PRO A 69 0.33 -0.34 -0.38
C PRO A 69 1.75 -0.92 -0.21
N VAL A 70 2.33 -0.63 0.95
CA VAL A 70 3.53 -1.27 1.52
C VAL A 70 3.11 -2.02 2.77
N ILE A 71 3.37 -3.34 2.80
CA ILE A 71 3.05 -4.21 3.94
C ILE A 71 4.32 -4.79 4.51
N ALA A 72 4.59 -4.51 5.79
CA ALA A 72 5.80 -4.94 6.48
C ALA A 72 7.08 -4.67 5.64
N GLN A 73 7.17 -3.44 5.10
CA GLN A 73 8.27 -2.96 4.24
C GLN A 73 8.36 -3.56 2.84
N VAL A 74 7.32 -4.28 2.39
CA VAL A 74 7.23 -4.82 1.03
C VAL A 74 6.16 -4.06 0.24
N TYR A 75 6.59 -3.31 -0.78
CA TYR A 75 5.72 -2.67 -1.75
C TYR A 75 5.03 -3.71 -2.64
N LEU A 76 3.71 -3.60 -2.79
CA LEU A 76 2.90 -4.56 -3.54
C LEU A 76 2.59 -4.13 -4.99
N GLY A 77 3.06 -2.94 -5.39
CA GLY A 77 2.69 -2.31 -6.66
C GLY A 77 1.55 -1.31 -6.51
N THR A 78 1.30 -0.56 -7.59
CA THR A 78 0.14 0.32 -7.71
C THR A 78 -1.06 -0.56 -8.07
N ILE A 79 -2.13 -0.46 -7.28
CA ILE A 79 -3.31 -1.30 -7.43
C ILE A 79 -4.51 -0.40 -7.69
N GLU A 80 -5.21 -0.70 -8.77
CA GLU A 80 -6.32 0.09 -9.28
C GLU A 80 -7.63 -0.70 -9.19
N GLY A 81 -8.74 0.02 -9.01
CA GLY A 81 -10.07 -0.58 -8.98
C GLY A 81 -11.17 0.46 -8.91
N ASN A 82 -12.38 0.04 -8.53
CA ASN A 82 -13.53 0.92 -8.36
C ASN A 82 -14.27 0.62 -7.06
N LEU A 83 -14.56 1.64 -6.25
CA LEU A 83 -15.20 1.49 -4.94
C LEU A 83 -16.67 1.06 -5.02
N LYS A 84 -17.32 1.15 -6.19
CA LYS A 84 -18.68 0.60 -6.41
C LYS A 84 -18.68 -0.92 -6.27
N ASP A 85 -17.62 -1.56 -6.77
CA ASP A 85 -17.45 -3.02 -6.73
C ASP A 85 -16.62 -3.45 -5.49
N GLY A 86 -15.94 -2.50 -4.87
CA GLY A 86 -14.90 -2.73 -3.87
C GLY A 86 -13.55 -3.08 -4.50
N LEU A 87 -12.47 -2.88 -3.76
CA LEU A 87 -11.13 -3.29 -4.15
C LEU A 87 -10.51 -4.15 -3.05
N SER A 88 -10.10 -5.36 -3.39
CA SER A 88 -9.52 -6.31 -2.44
C SER A 88 -8.14 -6.78 -2.86
N VAL A 89 -7.19 -6.74 -1.94
CA VAL A 89 -5.81 -7.18 -2.15
C VAL A 89 -5.52 -8.30 -1.18
N ARG A 90 -5.36 -9.53 -1.69
CA ARG A 90 -4.86 -10.66 -0.92
C ARG A 90 -3.36 -10.80 -1.16
N PHE A 91 -2.59 -10.91 -0.09
CA PHE A 91 -1.15 -11.06 -0.17
C PHE A 91 -0.65 -12.23 0.68
N ASN A 92 0.42 -12.84 0.22
CA ASN A 92 1.16 -13.87 0.94
C ASN A 92 2.66 -13.65 0.66
N LEU A 93 3.34 -13.05 1.64
CA LEU A 93 4.72 -12.62 1.58
C LEU A 93 5.57 -13.49 2.52
N SER A 94 6.89 -13.31 2.46
CA SER A 94 7.82 -14.08 3.30
C SER A 94 7.61 -13.86 4.81
N SER A 95 7.21 -12.64 5.21
CA SER A 95 7.06 -12.22 6.61
C SER A 95 5.60 -11.97 7.04
N SER A 96 4.66 -11.90 6.10
CA SER A 96 3.28 -11.51 6.36
C SER A 96 2.29 -12.11 5.35
N GLU A 97 1.06 -12.32 5.79
CA GLU A 97 -0.05 -12.77 4.93
C GLU A 97 -1.34 -12.08 5.38
N GLY A 98 -2.28 -11.89 4.45
CA GLY A 98 -3.54 -11.25 4.80
C GLY A 98 -4.33 -10.71 3.63
N ARG A 99 -5.25 -9.81 3.95
CA ARG A 99 -6.11 -9.13 3.00
C ARG A 99 -6.37 -7.68 3.41
N LEU A 100 -6.38 -6.80 2.42
CA LEU A 100 -6.92 -5.43 2.50
C LEU A 100 -8.20 -5.36 1.68
N ASP A 101 -9.21 -4.69 2.20
CA ASP A 101 -10.49 -4.44 1.54
C ASP A 101 -10.83 -2.96 1.61
N PHE A 102 -10.82 -2.30 0.44
CA PHE A 102 -11.21 -0.91 0.27
C PHE A 102 -12.63 -0.85 -0.27
N TYR A 103 -13.48 -0.05 0.36
CA TYR A 103 -14.88 0.04 -0.03
C TYR A 103 -15.53 1.35 0.42
N LEU A 104 -16.70 1.65 -0.16
CA LEU A 104 -17.49 2.81 0.19
C LEU A 104 -18.49 2.48 1.31
N LYS A 105 -18.54 3.31 2.35
CA LYS A 105 -19.54 3.25 3.43
C LYS A 105 -20.29 4.58 3.46
N ASN A 106 -21.57 4.54 3.85
CA ASN A 106 -22.41 5.73 3.98
C ASN A 106 -22.54 6.60 2.71
N GLY A 107 -22.20 6.04 1.54
CA GLY A 107 -22.31 6.70 0.24
C GLY A 107 -21.20 7.71 -0.09
N ASN A 108 -20.36 8.11 0.86
CA ASN A 108 -19.31 9.10 0.64
C ASN A 108 -18.06 8.91 1.54
N GLU A 109 -17.96 7.82 2.29
CA GLU A 109 -16.79 7.54 3.12
C GLU A 109 -16.01 6.37 2.53
N VAL A 110 -14.70 6.54 2.37
CA VAL A 110 -13.80 5.48 1.93
C VAL A 110 -13.23 4.80 3.16
N TRP A 111 -13.40 3.48 3.24
CA TRP A 111 -12.98 2.66 4.37
C TRP A 111 -11.99 1.59 3.93
N LEU A 112 -11.07 1.28 4.83
CA LEU A 112 -10.15 0.17 4.72
C LEU A 112 -10.44 -0.82 5.86
N LYS A 113 -10.79 -2.05 5.49
CA LYS A 113 -10.77 -3.19 6.39
C LYS A 113 -9.53 -4.02 6.13
N PHE A 114 -8.87 -4.47 7.19
CA PHE A 114 -7.70 -5.33 7.07
C PHE A 114 -7.75 -6.49 8.06
N ASP A 115 -7.27 -7.63 7.61
CA ASP A 115 -7.03 -8.83 8.41
C ASP A 115 -5.69 -9.41 7.95
N LEU A 116 -4.67 -9.26 8.78
CA LEU A 116 -3.32 -9.72 8.44
C LEU A 116 -2.56 -10.27 9.63
N ARG A 117 -1.63 -11.18 9.32
CA ARG A 117 -0.72 -11.80 10.26
C ARG A 117 0.71 -11.43 9.89
N ILE A 118 1.48 -10.99 10.88
CA ILE A 118 2.93 -10.82 10.79
C ILE A 118 3.58 -11.96 11.55
N ARG A 119 4.46 -12.75 10.91
CA ARG A 119 5.05 -13.97 11.50
C ARG A 119 5.67 -13.74 12.89
N PHE A 120 6.28 -12.57 13.11
CA PHE A 120 6.89 -12.17 14.38
C PHE A 120 6.25 -10.92 15.01
N GLY A 121 5.06 -10.51 14.53
CA GLY A 121 4.38 -9.28 14.96
C GLY A 121 2.93 -9.47 15.41
N GLY A 122 2.40 -10.69 15.35
CA GLY A 122 1.03 -10.99 15.77
C GLY A 122 0.00 -10.79 14.66
N TYR A 123 -1.25 -10.52 15.06
CA TYR A 123 -2.40 -10.39 14.18
C TYR A 123 -2.98 -8.98 14.29
N TYR A 124 -3.33 -8.39 13.15
CA TYR A 124 -3.94 -7.07 13.05
C TYR A 124 -5.24 -7.21 12.29
N VAL A 125 -6.35 -6.94 12.97
CA VAL A 125 -7.69 -6.98 12.39
C VAL A 125 -8.41 -5.72 12.82
N ASP A 126 -8.74 -4.86 11.86
CA ASP A 126 -9.46 -3.62 12.13
C ASP A 126 -10.17 -3.10 10.87
N GLU A 127 -10.96 -2.06 11.07
CA GLU A 127 -11.67 -1.32 10.03
C GLU A 127 -11.58 0.17 10.34
N MET A 128 -11.03 0.93 9.38
CA MET A 128 -10.73 2.35 9.58
C MET A 128 -11.23 3.20 8.41
N ARG A 129 -11.76 4.37 8.72
CA ARG A 129 -12.11 5.38 7.72
C ARG A 129 -10.83 6.04 7.23
N LEU A 130 -10.61 6.04 5.92
CA LEU A 130 -9.49 6.72 5.29
C LEU A 130 -9.81 8.19 5.07
N LEU A 131 -10.93 8.48 4.39
CA LEU A 131 -11.33 9.83 4.00
C LEU A 131 -12.83 9.90 3.64
N SER A 132 -13.30 11.11 3.39
CA SER A 132 -14.60 11.38 2.75
C SER A 132 -14.38 12.02 1.39
N ILE A 133 -15.22 11.64 0.43
CA ILE A 133 -15.22 12.15 -0.96
C ILE A 133 -16.48 12.93 -1.29
#